data_AF-A0A347U7P2-F1
#
_entry.id   AF-A0A347U7P2-F1
#
_cell.length_a   1.000
_cell.length_b   1.000
_cell.length_c   1.000
_cell.angle_alpha   90.00
_cell.angle_beta   90.00
_cell.angle_gamma   90.00
#
_symmetry.space_group_name_H-M   'P 1'
#
loop_
_entity.id
_entity.type
_entity.pdbx_description
1 polymer ?
#
loop_
_entity_poly.entity_id
_entity_poly.type
_entity_poly.pdbx_seq_one_letter_code
_entity_poly.pdbx_strand_id
1 'polypeptide(L)' 'MSDTLLKKPDILKILKIGRNKLYDIINSGDFIKPMRLPNTQIDLYSNNELQDWIQKQKEARDKTPSFTSPNSQKREN' A
#
# COMPACT_ATOMS: atom_id res chain seq x y z
N MET A 1 7.83 14.01 15.12
CA MET A 1 7.34 12.64 14.84
C MET A 1 8.48 11.86 14.26
N SER A 2 8.86 10.74 14.89
CA SER A 2 10.03 9.95 14.50
C SER A 2 9.67 9.04 13.33
N ASP A 3 10.20 9.29 12.14
CA ASP A 3 10.04 8.35 11.03
C ASP A 3 10.81 7.07 11.37
N THR A 4 10.08 5.96 11.46
CA THR A 4 10.67 4.65 11.79
C THR A 4 11.03 3.94 10.50
N LEU A 5 12.27 3.48 10.41
CA LEU A 5 12.73 2.72 9.25
C LEU A 5 12.41 1.23 9.42
N LEU A 6 11.64 0.69 8.48
CA LEU A 6 11.20 -0.69 8.42
C LEU A 6 12.08 -1.47 7.44
N LYS A 7 12.42 -2.70 7.80
CA LYS A 7 13.07 -3.65 6.88
C LYS A 7 11.99 -4.42 6.11
N LYS A 8 12.36 -5.03 4.97
CA LYS A 8 11.49 -5.97 4.24
C LYS A 8 10.72 -6.97 5.14
N PRO A 9 11.35 -7.67 6.11
CA PRO A 9 10.63 -8.56 7.03
C PRO A 9 9.56 -7.87 7.88
N ASP A 10 9.75 -6.62 8.30
CA ASP A 10 8.75 -5.88 9.07
C ASP A 10 7.56 -5.49 8.21
N ILE A 11 7.81 -5.05 6.97
CA ILE A 11 6.75 -4.77 5.99
C ILE A 11 5.90 -6.01 5.74
N LEU A 12 6.54 -7.18 5.58
CA LEU A 12 5.87 -8.46 5.40
C LEU A 12 4.95 -8.78 6.59
N LYS A 13 5.38 -8.49 7.82
CA LYS A 13 4.55 -8.67 9.03
C LYS A 13 3.37 -7.71 9.08
N ILE A 14 3.57 -6.44 8.71
CA ILE A 14 2.54 -5.40 8.74
C ILE A 14 1.46 -5.68 7.70
N LEU A 15 1.87 -5.91 6.45
CA LEU A 15 0.95 -6.18 5.34
C LEU A 15 0.36 -7.59 5.38
N LYS A 16 0.96 -8.50 6.17
CA LYS A 16 0.62 -9.94 6.21
C LYS A 16 0.57 -10.58 4.82
N ILE A 17 1.47 -10.16 3.93
CA ILE A 17 1.59 -10.69 2.57
C ILE A 17 2.80 -11.60 2.43
N GLY A 18 2.76 -12.50 1.44
CA GLY A 18 3.91 -13.31 1.06
C GLY A 18 5.01 -12.49 0.39
N ARG A 19 6.26 -12.97 0.49
CA ARG A 19 7.44 -12.37 -0.16
C ARG A 19 7.22 -12.10 -1.65
N ASN A 20 6.63 -13.06 -2.36
CA ASN A 20 6.37 -12.92 -3.80
C ASN A 20 5.46 -11.73 -4.10
N LYS A 21 4.38 -11.52 -3.33
CA LYS A 21 3.51 -10.36 -3.51
C LYS A 21 4.25 -9.05 -3.23
N LEU A 22 5.08 -9.00 -2.21
CA LEU A 22 5.88 -7.80 -1.95
C LEU A 22 6.81 -7.48 -3.13
N TYR A 23 7.48 -8.49 -3.69
CA TYR A 23 8.32 -8.31 -4.88
C TYR A 23 7.51 -7.89 -6.10
N ASP A 24 6.32 -8.45 -6.31
CA ASP A 24 5.41 -8.07 -7.39
C ASP A 24 5.01 -6.60 -7.30
N ILE A 25 4.62 -6.14 -6.11
CA ILE A 25 4.26 -4.74 -5.84
C ILE A 25 5.46 -3.80 -6.04
N ILE A 26 6.66 -4.21 -5.58
CA ILE A 26 7.90 -3.46 -5.80
C ILE A 26 8.22 -3.37 -7.30
N ASN A 27 8.07 -4.47 -8.04
CA ASN A 27 8.34 -4.52 -9.48
C ASN A 27 7.29 -3.77 -10.31
N SER A 28 6.04 -3.67 -9.83
CA SER A 28 4.99 -2.84 -10.42
C SER A 28 5.38 -1.37 -10.44
N GLY A 29 6.31 -0.95 -9.57
CA GLY A 29 6.73 0.45 -9.44
C GLY A 29 5.78 1.30 -8.59
N ASP A 30 4.66 0.73 -8.17
CA ASP A 30 3.68 1.35 -7.28
C ASP A 30 4.11 1.36 -5.80
N PHE A 31 5.23 0.73 -5.45
CA PHE A 31 5.72 0.67 -4.08
C PHE A 31 6.68 1.80 -3.72
N ILE A 32 6.81 2.03 -2.42
CA ILE A 32 7.73 3.01 -1.83
C ILE A 32 9.20 2.65 -2.11
N LYS A 33 10.05 3.67 -2.27
CA LYS A 33 11.46 3.46 -2.64
C LYS A 33 12.28 3.01 -1.43
N PRO A 34 13.12 1.97 -1.56
CA PRO A 34 14.04 1.61 -0.50
C PRO A 34 15.13 2.67 -0.35
N MET A 35 15.39 3.08 0.89
CA MET A 35 16.57 3.81 1.29
C MET A 35 17.71 2.82 1.54
N ARG A 36 18.74 2.90 0.69
CA ARG A 36 19.93 2.06 0.80
C ARG A 36 21.02 2.83 1.55
N LEU A 37 21.40 2.35 2.73
CA LEU A 37 22.47 2.99 3.49
C LEU A 37 23.83 2.60 2.90
N PRO A 38 24.78 3.55 2.76
CA PRO A 38 26.16 3.22 2.39
C PRO A 38 26.72 2.22 3.42
N ASN A 39 27.45 1.22 2.94
CA ASN A 39 28.04 0.14 3.75
C ASN A 39 27.06 -0.90 4.33
N THR A 40 25.81 -0.94 3.88
CA THR A 40 24.88 -2.02 4.26
C THR A 40 24.14 -2.58 3.04
N GLN A 41 23.91 -3.89 3.03
CA GLN A 41 23.06 -4.56 2.03
C GLN A 41 21.59 -4.61 2.48
N ILE A 42 21.16 -3.64 3.29
CA ILE A 42 19.82 -3.62 3.87
C ILE A 42 19.02 -2.50 3.20
N ASP A 43 17.92 -2.89 2.57
CA ASP A 43 16.91 -1.97 2.07
C ASP A 43 16.01 -1.56 3.25
N LEU A 44 16.02 -0.28 3.60
CA LEU A 44 15.16 0.30 4.61
C LEU A 44 14.04 1.10 3.95
N TYR A 45 12.88 1.14 4.60
CA TYR A 45 11.70 1.79 4.09
C TYR A 45 11.11 2.67 5.18
N SER A 46 10.73 3.89 4.82
CA SER A 46 10.08 4.80 5.77
C SER A 46 8.68 4.31 6.13
N ASN A 47 8.40 4.21 7.43
CA ASN A 47 7.07 3.85 7.92
C ASN A 47 6.01 4.85 7.46
N ASN A 48 6.31 6.15 7.42
CA ASN A 48 5.33 7.14 6.93
C ASN A 48 4.94 6.88 5.47
N GLU A 49 5.91 6.62 4.60
CA GLU A 49 5.63 6.33 3.19
C GLU A 49 4.81 5.04 3.05
N LEU A 50 5.10 4.02 3.87
CA LEU A 50 4.33 2.78 3.86
C LEU A 50 2.87 3.02 4.25
N GLN A 51 2.62 3.84 5.28
CA GLN A 51 1.26 4.17 5.70
C GLN A 51 0.51 4.97 4.63
N ASP A 52 1.17 5.95 4.01
CA ASP A 52 0.60 6.73 2.90
C ASP A 52 0.24 5.83 1.71
N TRP A 53 1.11 4.87 1.38
CA TRP A 53 0.84 3.87 0.35
C TRP A 53 -0.37 3.00 0.71
N ILE A 54 -0.45 2.48 1.94
CA ILE A 54 -1.61 1.68 2.39
C ILE A 54 -2.89 2.52 2.30
N GLN A 55 -2.84 3.80 2.67
CA GLN A 55 -3.96 4.71 2.59
C GLN A 55 -4.42 4.90 1.15
N LYS A 56 -3.50 5.17 0.22
CA LYS A 56 -3.79 5.26 -1.22
C LYS A 56 -4.42 3.99 -1.78
N GLN A 57 -3.95 2.81 -1.38
CA GLN A 57 -4.56 1.54 -1.80
C GLN A 57 -5.98 1.36 -1.26
N LYS A 58 -6.24 1.78 -0.01
CA LYS A 58 -7.59 1.80 0.56
C LYS A 58 -8.51 2.78 -0.18
N GLU A 59 -8.02 3.97 -0.48
CA GLU A 59 -8.78 4.97 -1.24
C GLU A 59 -9.02 4.54 -2.68
N ALA A 60 -8.05 3.90 -3.34
CA ALA A 60 -8.23 3.34 -4.68
C ALA A 60 -9.27 2.22 -4.69
N ARG A 61 -9.30 1.38 -3.65
CA ARG A 61 -10.36 0.39 -3.44
C ARG A 61 -11.71 1.07 -3.26
N ASP A 62 -11.80 2.11 -2.44
CA ASP A 62 -13.05 2.83 -2.17
C ASP A 62 -13.54 3.61 -3.40
N LYS A 63 -12.61 4.16 -4.19
CA LYS A 63 -12.84 4.82 -5.48
C LYS A 63 -13.09 3.88 -6.64
N THR A 64 -13.06 2.56 -6.45
CA THR A 64 -13.61 1.65 -7.45
C THR A 64 -15.09 1.50 -7.11
N PRO A 65 -16.00 2.29 -7.74
CA PRO A 65 -17.41 2.10 -7.52
C PRO A 65 -17.72 0.67 -7.94
N SER A 66 -18.28 -0.09 -7.01
CA SER A 66 -19.14 -1.20 -7.35
C SER A 66 -20.02 -0.76 -8.52
N PHE A 67 -19.81 -1.38 -9.69
CA PHE A 67 -20.81 -1.48 -10.73
C PHE A 67 -21.98 -2.27 -10.13
N THR A 68 -22.82 -1.56 -9.39
CA THR A 68 -24.20 -1.94 -9.10
C THR A 68 -25.04 -0.71 -9.37
N SER A 69 -25.37 -0.51 -10.65
CA SER A 69 -26.74 -0.10 -10.94
C SER A 69 -27.61 -1.32 -10.65
N PRO A 70 -28.59 -1.17 -9.76
CA PRO A 70 -29.95 -1.31 -10.25
C PRO A 70 -30.86 -0.21 -9.71
N ASN A 71 -31.47 0.49 -10.67
CA ASN A 71 -32.85 0.95 -10.67
C ASN A 71 -33.67 0.62 -9.40
N SER A 72 -33.93 1.63 -8.57
CA SER A 72 -35.10 1.73 -7.69
C SER A 72 -35.21 3.16 -7.16
N GLN A 73 -36.35 3.82 -7.06
CA GLN A 73 -37.69 3.55 -7.55
C GLN A 73 -38.51 4.77 -7.12
N LYS A 74 -39.22 5.39 -8.09
CA LYS A 74 -40.51 6.10 -7.94
C LYS A 74 -40.52 7.42 -7.13
N ARG A 75 -41.12 8.46 -7.73
CA ARG A 75 -42.44 9.06 -7.40
C ARG A 75 -42.46 9.59 -5.96
N GLU A 76 -42.69 10.87 -5.71
CA GLU A 76 -43.94 11.61 -5.91
C GLU A 76 -43.61 13.10 -5.79
N ASN A 77 -44.03 13.92 -6.75
CA ASN A 77 -45.19 14.82 -6.70
C ASN A 77 -44.83 16.23 -6.20
#